data_AF-A0A7J9WM02-F1
#
_entry.id   AF-A0A7J9WM02-F1
#
_cell.length_a   1.000
_cell.length_b   1.000
_cell.length_c   1.000
_cell.angle_alpha   90.00
_cell.angle_beta   90.00
_cell.angle_gamma   90.00
#
_symmetry.space_group_name_H-M   'P 1'
#
loop_
_entity.id
_entity.type
_entity.pdbx_description
1 polymer ?
#
loop_
_entity_poly.entity_id
_entity_poly.type
_entity_poly.pdbx_seq_one_letter_code
_entity_poly.pdbx_strand_id
1 'polypeptide(L)' 'MASAGAALIIEEGLLAAVRERAQRVGRPESELVEEALRRYLGLDGLLEQIWAASPDDLSEQESLELAYSELRAARVERP' A
#
# COMPACT_ATOMS: atom_id res chain seq x y z
N MET A 1 6.25 -1.55 7.41
CA MET A 1 6.34 -0.50 6.37
C MET A 1 6.64 0.83 7.04
N ALA A 2 7.27 1.78 6.35
CA ALA A 2 7.44 3.13 6.88
C ALA A 2 6.07 3.83 6.96
N SER A 3 5.74 4.45 8.10
CA SER A 3 4.51 5.21 8.30
C SER A 3 4.82 6.71 8.29
N ALA A 4 4.06 7.49 7.51
CA ALA A 4 4.12 8.95 7.53
C ALA A 4 2.81 9.50 8.14
N GLY A 5 2.91 10.51 9.00
CA GLY A 5 1.75 11.19 9.58
C GLY A 5 1.22 12.30 8.66
N ALA A 6 -0.10 12.40 8.52
CA ALA A 6 -0.78 13.47 7.78
C ALA A 6 -1.96 14.00 8.59
N ALA A 7 -2.17 15.32 8.56
CA ALA A 7 -3.36 15.96 9.13
C ALA A 7 -4.47 15.97 8.08
N LEU A 8 -5.64 15.42 8.42
CA LEU A 8 -6.81 15.36 7.55
C LEU A 8 -7.92 16.24 8.14
N ILE A 9 -8.52 17.09 7.31
CA ILE A 9 -9.72 17.84 7.69
C ILE A 9 -10.93 17.10 7.13
N ILE A 10 -11.79 16.64 8.03
CA ILE A 10 -13.02 15.90 7.71
C ILE A 10 -14.19 16.47 8.50
N GLU A 11 -15.40 16.13 8.06
CA GLU A 11 -16.64 16.50 8.72
C GLU A 11 -16.75 15.81 10.10
N GLU A 12 -17.31 16.51 11.10
CA GLU A 12 -17.35 16.04 12.49
C GLU A 12 -18.19 14.76 12.63
N GLY A 13 -19.33 14.68 11.95
CA GLY A 13 -20.16 13.48 11.90
C GLY A 13 -19.43 12.26 11.33
N LEU A 14 -18.62 12.47 10.29
CA LEU A 14 -17.76 11.42 9.74
C LEU A 14 -16.69 10.95 10.75
N LEU A 15 -16.03 11.88 11.45
CA LEU A 15 -15.05 11.54 12.49
C LEU A 15 -15.70 10.77 13.65
N ALA A 16 -16.90 11.16 14.06
CA ALA A 16 -17.68 10.46 15.08
C ALA A 16 -18.01 9.02 14.66
N ALA A 17 -18.41 8.81 13.40
CA ALA A 17 -18.69 7.49 12.86
C ALA A 17 -17.43 6.59 12.82
N VAL A 18 -16.27 7.15 12.47
CA VAL A 18 -14.98 6.43 12.50
C VAL A 18 -14.64 6.01 13.93
N ARG A 19 -14.76 6.91 14.90
CA ARG A 19 -14.55 6.64 16.34
C ARG A 19 -15.43 5.52 16.87
N GLU A 20 -16.72 5.59 16.56
CA GLU A 20 -17.67 4.56 16.99
C GLU A 20 -17.30 3.20 16.38
N ARG A 21 -16.93 3.17 15.10
CA ARG A 21 -16.49 1.95 14.43
C ARG A 21 -15.19 1.40 15.01
N ALA A 22 -14.21 2.27 15.30
CA ALA A 22 -12.94 1.92 15.93
C ALA A 22 -13.16 1.19 17.26
N GLN A 23 -14.02 1.75 18.12
CA GLN A 23 -14.41 1.13 19.38
C GLN A 23 -15.11 -0.21 19.17
N ARG A 24 -16.04 -0.29 18.22
CA ARG A 24 -16.81 -1.52 17.95
C ARG A 24 -15.94 -2.68 17.46
N VAL A 25 -14.86 -2.38 16.73
CA VAL A 25 -13.94 -3.40 16.17
C VAL A 25 -12.71 -3.62 17.05
N GLY A 26 -12.45 -2.74 18.01
CA GLY A 26 -11.25 -2.80 18.85
C GLY A 26 -9.97 -2.49 18.07
N ARG A 27 -10.05 -1.62 17.06
CA ARG A 27 -8.92 -1.20 16.19
C ARG A 27 -8.73 0.31 16.27
N PRO A 28 -7.49 0.83 16.14
CA PRO A 28 -7.25 2.27 16.13
C PRO A 28 -7.89 2.96 14.91
N GLU A 29 -8.30 4.22 15.10
CA GLU A 29 -8.92 5.05 14.05
C GLU A 29 -8.03 5.14 12.80
N SER A 30 -6.72 5.29 12.99
CA SER A 30 -5.74 5.39 11.91
C SER A 30 -5.76 4.18 10.99
N GLU A 31 -5.97 2.98 11.52
CA GLU A 31 -5.99 1.74 10.74
C GLU A 31 -7.26 1.62 9.90
N LEU A 32 -8.41 2.05 10.43
CA LEU A 32 -9.66 2.13 9.69
C LEU A 32 -9.60 3.18 8.57
N VAL A 33 -9.00 4.34 8.85
CA VAL A 33 -8.81 5.40 7.87
C VAL A 33 -7.84 4.95 6.77
N GLU A 34 -6.73 4.31 7.13
CA GLU A 34 -5.79 3.76 6.16
C GLU A 34 -6.44 2.69 5.29
N GLU A 35 -7.18 1.74 5.88
CA GLU A 35 -7.90 0.70 5.15
C GLU A 35 -8.94 1.29 4.19
N ALA A 36 -9.72 2.29 4.63
CA ALA A 36 -10.68 2.96 3.77
C ALA A 36 -10.00 3.68 2.59
N LEU A 37 -8.89 4.38 2.84
CA LEU A 37 -8.11 5.05 1.81
C LEU A 37 -7.49 4.05 0.83
N ARG A 38 -6.94 2.94 1.32
CA ARG A 38 -6.39 1.88 0.47
C ARG A 38 -7.46 1.30 -0.45
N ARG A 39 -8.65 0.99 0.06
CA ARG A 39 -9.77 0.53 -0.78
C ARG A 39 -10.18 1.57 -1.81
N TYR A 40 -10.36 2.82 -1.38
CA TYR A 40 -10.79 3.91 -2.26
C TYR A 40 -9.80 4.16 -3.40
N LEU A 41 -8.50 4.08 -3.09
CA LEU A 41 -7.41 4.26 -4.05
C LEU A 41 -7.06 2.97 -4.83
N GLY A 42 -7.77 1.86 -4.59
CA GLY A 42 -7.48 0.56 -5.22
C GLY A 42 -6.13 -0.04 -4.83
N LEU A 43 -5.58 0.38 -3.68
CA LEU A 43 -4.34 -0.15 -3.11
C LEU A 43 -4.56 -1.44 -2.31
N ASP A 44 -5.81 -1.70 -1.90
CA ASP A 44 -6.20 -3.01 -1.38
C ASP A 44 -6.19 -4.02 -2.53
N GLY A 45 -5.44 -5.11 -2.38
CA GLY A 45 -5.29 -6.08 -3.44
C GLY A 45 -4.32 -5.64 -4.55
N LEU A 46 -3.69 -4.47 -4.49
CA LEU A 46 -2.77 -4.03 -5.56
C LEU A 46 -1.55 -4.95 -5.65
N LEU A 47 -1.03 -5.41 -4.51
CA LEU A 47 0.09 -6.35 -4.49
C LEU A 47 -0.33 -7.69 -5.08
N GLU A 48 -1.52 -8.16 -4.72
CA GLU A 48 -2.16 -9.36 -5.24
C GLU A 48 -2.50 -9.23 -6.73
N GLN A 49 -2.88 -8.05 -7.20
CA GLN A 49 -3.11 -7.74 -8.61
C GLN A 49 -1.80 -7.68 -9.39
N ILE A 50 -0.73 -7.11 -8.83
CA ILE A 50 0.61 -7.15 -9.44
C ILE A 50 1.11 -8.59 -9.52
N TRP A 51 0.90 -9.38 -8.47
CA TRP A 51 1.27 -10.79 -8.45
C TRP A 51 0.38 -11.65 -9.36
N ALA A 52 -0.90 -11.34 -9.50
CA ALA A 52 -1.80 -12.03 -10.43
C ALA A 52 -1.64 -11.56 -11.89
N ALA A 53 -1.23 -10.32 -12.11
CA ALA A 53 -0.91 -9.77 -13.42
C ALA A 53 0.51 -10.12 -13.87
N SER A 54 1.37 -10.54 -12.93
CA SER A 54 2.63 -11.22 -13.23
C SER A 54 2.28 -12.65 -13.65
N PRO A 55 2.31 -12.98 -14.95
CA PRO A 55 2.04 -14.34 -15.38
C PRO A 55 3.27 -15.17 -14.99
N ASP A 56 3.09 -16.07 -14.02
CA ASP A 56 3.93 -17.19 -13.61
C ASP A 56 5.45 -17.19 -13.94
N ASP A 57 6.21 -17.20 -12.84
CA ASP A 57 7.43 -18.01 -12.60
C ASP A 57 8.66 -17.71 -13.47
N LEU A 58 9.21 -16.50 -13.35
CA LEU A 58 10.61 -16.29 -13.68
C LEU A 58 11.43 -17.26 -12.82
N SER A 59 12.22 -18.11 -13.48
CA SER A 59 13.20 -18.95 -12.78
C SER A 59 14.10 -18.07 -11.89
N GLU A 60 14.72 -18.67 -10.89
CA GLU A 60 15.65 -17.95 -10.00
C GLU A 60 16.68 -17.13 -10.80
N GLN A 61 17.15 -17.69 -11.91
CA GLN A 61 18.09 -17.06 -12.81
C GLN A 61 17.50 -15.81 -13.49
N GLU A 62 16.30 -15.91 -14.06
CA GLU A 62 15.62 -14.80 -14.75
C GLU A 62 15.20 -13.71 -13.76
N SER A 63 14.82 -14.09 -12.54
CA SER A 63 14.53 -13.18 -11.44
C SER A 63 15.77 -12.37 -11.05
N LEU A 64 16.92 -13.04 -10.91
CA LEU A 64 18.21 -12.39 -10.61
C LEU A 64 18.65 -11.47 -11.75
N GLU A 65 18.55 -11.91 -13.00
CA GLU A 65 18.91 -11.08 -14.15
C GLU A 65 18.06 -9.81 -14.23
N LEU A 66 16.74 -9.94 -14.04
CA LEU A 66 15.83 -8.80 -13.99
C LEU A 66 16.24 -7.83 -12.86
N ALA A 67 16.43 -8.33 -11.64
CA ALA A 67 16.83 -7.50 -10.50
C ALA A 67 18.16 -6.76 -10.72
N TYR A 68 19.17 -7.42 -11.28
CA TYR A 68 20.45 -6.77 -11.61
C TYR A 68 20.33 -5.78 -12.76
N SER A 69 19.43 -6.01 -13.73
CA SER A 69 19.18 -5.07 -14.83
C SER A 69 18.56 -3.76 -14.33
N GLU A 70 17.55 -3.84 -13.47
CA GLU A 70 16.90 -2.69 -12.84
C GLU A 70 17.85 -1.93 -11.91
N LEU A 71 18.67 -2.65 -11.13
CA LEU A 71 19.69 -2.05 -10.27
C LEU A 71 20.74 -1.28 -11.08
N ARG A 72 21.13 -1.80 -12.25
CA ARG A 72 22.03 -1.08 -13.18
C ARG A 72 21.35 0.17 -13.73
N ALA A 73 20.10 0.08 -14.18
CA ALA A 73 19.34 1.22 -14.70
C ALA A 73 19.20 2.35 -13.65
N ALA A 74 18.80 1.99 -12.42
CA ALA A 74 18.65 2.96 -11.32
C ALA A 74 19.98 3.64 -10.92
N ARG A 75 21.12 2.96 -11.11
CA ARG A 75 22.47 3.55 -10.90
C ARG A 75 22.89 4.48 -12.02
N VAL A 76 22.38 4.29 -13.23
CA VAL A 76 22.63 5.20 -14.36
C VAL A 76 21.76 6.46 -14.24
N GLU A 77 20.55 6.35 -13.69
CA GLU A 77 19.63 7.48 -13.48
C GLU A 77 19.97 8.38 -12.28
N ARG A 78 20.80 7.92 -11.34
CA ARG A 78 21.31 8.76 -10.24
C ARG A 78 22.77 9.16 -10.51
N PRO A 79 23.02 10.35 -11.09
CA PRO A 79 24.35 10.95 -11.14
C PRO A 79 24.87 11.32 -9.74
#